data_AF-A0A662XAT6-F1
#
_entry.id   AF-A0A662XAT6-F1
#
_cell.length_a   1.000
_cell.length_b   1.000
_cell.length_c   1.000
_cell.angle_alpha   90.00
_cell.angle_beta   90.00
_cell.angle_gamma   90.00
#
_symmetry.space_group_name_H-M   'P 1'
#
loop_
_entity.id
_entity.type
_entity.pdbx_description
1 polymer ?
#
loop_
_entity_poly.entity_id
_entity_poly.type
_entity_poly.pdbx_seq_one_letter_code
_entity_poly.pdbx_strand_id
1 'polypeptide(L)'
;MEHVIVCYELQHGSIKMATNAAFVDSIYQYVKASSEYQDDFAGKKTVVVLDNAPAHYQTEDRITKHDDLILLRLGSYYPMCNPIEGTVHSRIKSFLALGRDDMLDIGTFRTLTERRMTLLENAAKHAITCITPGLVARMTVHCQRAVEAARRGDDMEYGT
;
A
#
# COMPACT_ATOMS: atom_id res chain seq x y z
N MET A 1 22.02 3.65 3.05
CA MET A 1 20.87 3.58 2.12
C MET A 1 19.68 4.00 2.94
N GLU A 2 19.05 5.15 2.63
CA GLU A 2 17.82 5.54 3.31
C GLU A 2 16.71 4.54 2.96
N HIS A 3 16.25 3.79 3.96
CA HIS A 3 15.17 2.83 3.79
C HIS A 3 13.84 3.58 3.89
N VAL A 4 13.16 3.74 2.75
CA VAL A 4 11.86 4.44 2.65
C VAL A 4 10.72 3.60 3.20
N ILE A 5 10.86 2.27 3.10
CA ILE A 5 9.89 1.32 3.62
C ILE A 5 10.39 0.84 4.97
N VAL A 6 9.60 1.13 6.01
CA VAL A 6 9.88 0.71 7.38
C VAL A 6 9.31 -0.68 7.69
N CYS A 7 8.23 -1.08 7.02
CA CYS A 7 7.59 -2.37 7.21
C CYS A 7 6.73 -2.72 5.97
N TYR A 8 6.74 -3.99 5.56
CA TYR A 8 5.76 -4.56 4.64
C TYR A 8 5.61 -6.06 4.93
N GLU A 9 4.47 -6.62 4.58
CA GLU A 9 4.21 -8.06 4.68
C GLU A 9 3.56 -8.56 3.39
N LEU A 10 3.91 -9.77 2.97
CA LEU A 10 3.28 -10.46 1.85
C LEU A 10 2.51 -11.66 2.40
N GLN A 11 1.23 -11.76 2.05
CA GLN A 11 0.37 -12.86 2.46
C GLN A 11 -0.27 -13.53 1.24
N HIS A 12 -0.42 -14.85 1.32
CA HIS A 12 -1.10 -15.63 0.29
C HIS A 12 -2.58 -15.82 0.64
N GLY A 13 -3.43 -15.78 -0.38
CA GLY A 13 -4.87 -15.95 -0.24
C GLY A 13 -5.59 -14.68 0.23
N SER A 14 -6.84 -14.85 0.66
CA SER A 14 -7.68 -13.71 1.06
C SER A 14 -7.29 -13.16 2.43
N ILE A 15 -6.99 -11.87 2.48
CA ILE A 15 -6.73 -11.16 3.73
C ILE A 15 -8.03 -11.03 4.53
N LYS A 16 -8.01 -11.48 5.79
CA LYS A 16 -9.14 -11.35 6.72
C LYS A 16 -9.03 -10.03 7.49
N MET A 17 -10.16 -9.47 7.90
CA MET A 17 -10.22 -8.22 8.66
C MET A 17 -9.40 -8.25 9.97
N ALA A 18 -9.36 -9.39 10.68
CA ALA A 18 -8.55 -9.54 11.89
C ALA A 18 -7.04 -9.50 11.58
N THR A 19 -6.64 -10.12 10.48
CA THR A 19 -5.25 -10.08 10.00
C THR A 19 -4.85 -8.67 9.59
N ASN A 20 -5.74 -7.95 8.91
CA ASN A 20 -5.50 -6.55 8.55
C ASN A 20 -5.32 -5.65 9.78
N ALA A 21 -6.20 -5.77 10.79
CA ALA A 21 -6.10 -4.98 12.01
C ALA A 21 -4.79 -5.26 12.77
N ALA A 22 -4.41 -6.53 12.91
CA ALA A 22 -3.13 -6.91 13.52
C ALA A 22 -1.92 -6.35 12.75
N PHE A 23 -2.01 -6.27 11.42
CA PHE A 23 -0.97 -5.68 10.59
C PHE A 23 -0.87 -4.16 10.79
N VAL A 24 -1.99 -3.45 10.94
CA VAL A 24 -2.00 -2.00 11.26
C VAL A 24 -1.34 -1.74 12.62
N ASP A 25 -1.66 -2.53 13.65
CA ASP A 25 -1.00 -2.44 14.96
C ASP A 25 0.52 -2.68 14.84
N SER A 26 0.91 -3.66 14.02
CA SER A 26 2.32 -3.97 13.76
C SER A 26 3.03 -2.79 13.08
N ILE A 27 2.45 -2.21 12.04
CA ILE A 27 3.00 -1.02 11.36
C ILE A 27 3.20 0.11 12.37
N TYR A 28 2.20 0.39 13.20
CA TYR A 28 2.29 1.44 14.21
C TYR A 28 3.48 1.22 15.14
N GLN A 29 3.64 0.00 15.68
CA GLN A 29 4.78 -0.34 16.55
C GLN A 29 6.12 -0.19 15.83
N TYR A 30 6.24 -0.69 14.59
CA TYR A 30 7.44 -0.55 13.78
C TYR A 30 7.80 0.91 13.51
N VAL A 31 6.82 1.74 13.13
CA VAL A 31 7.03 3.17 12.89
C VAL A 31 7.51 3.85 14.16
N LYS A 32 6.85 3.63 15.31
CA LYS A 32 7.24 4.26 16.58
C LYS A 32 8.62 3.80 17.07
N ALA A 33 9.03 2.57 16.75
CA ALA A 33 10.34 2.06 17.13
C ALA A 33 11.47 2.46 16.17
N SER A 34 11.16 3.00 14.98
CA SER A 34 12.16 3.39 13.99
C SER A 34 13.00 4.59 14.43
N SER A 35 14.28 4.61 14.08
CA SER A 35 15.19 5.73 14.32
C SER A 35 14.69 7.01 13.66
N GLU A 36 14.20 6.90 12.43
CA GLU A 36 13.66 8.01 11.64
C GLU A 36 12.52 8.70 12.40
N TYR A 37 11.62 7.91 12.99
CA TYR A 37 10.56 8.48 13.81
C TYR A 37 11.09 9.13 15.09
N GLN A 38 12.02 8.48 15.79
CA GLN A 38 12.57 9.01 17.05
C GLN A 38 13.37 10.30 16.85
N ASP A 39 14.10 10.40 15.74
CA ASP A 39 14.99 11.53 15.45
C ASP A 39 14.22 12.72 14.89
N ASP A 40 13.31 12.49 13.92
CA ASP A 40 12.70 13.57 13.13
C ASP A 40 11.20 13.77 13.40
N PHE A 41 10.51 12.77 13.95
CA PHE A 41 9.04 12.76 14.07
C PHE A 41 8.52 12.49 15.50
N ALA A 42 9.39 12.54 16.52
CA ALA A 42 9.00 12.29 17.90
C ALA A 42 7.86 13.22 18.34
N GLY A 43 6.84 12.64 18.98
CA GLY A 43 5.63 13.34 19.41
C GLY A 43 4.65 13.70 18.28
N LYS A 44 4.91 13.34 17.01
CA LYS A 44 3.95 13.53 15.92
C LYS A 44 2.93 12.39 15.86
N LYS A 45 1.74 12.69 15.34
CA LYS A 45 0.72 11.66 15.11
C LYS A 45 1.11 10.78 13.92
N THR A 46 0.84 9.49 14.04
CA THR A 46 0.98 8.52 12.95
C THR A 46 -0.37 8.39 12.26
N VAL A 47 -0.38 8.57 10.93
CA VAL A 47 -1.60 8.51 10.13
C VAL A 47 -1.52 7.29 9.23
N VAL A 48 -2.51 6.39 9.33
CA VAL A 48 -2.66 5.25 8.41
C VAL A 48 -3.85 5.53 7.51
N VAL A 49 -3.60 5.48 6.21
CA VAL A 49 -4.61 5.71 5.17
C VAL A 49 -5.06 4.37 4.62
N LEU A 50 -6.35 4.06 4.74
CA LEU A 50 -6.96 2.82 4.25
C LEU A 50 -7.83 3.13 3.04
N ASP A 51 -7.73 2.30 2.00
CA ASP A 51 -8.74 2.28 0.94
C ASP A 51 -10.03 1.57 1.43
N ASN A 52 -11.04 1.51 0.56
CA ASN A 52 -12.34 0.92 0.90
C ASN A 52 -12.44 -0.58 0.61
N ALA A 53 -11.32 -1.32 0.57
CA ALA A 53 -11.36 -2.77 0.36
C ALA A 53 -12.12 -3.49 1.48
N PRO A 54 -12.83 -4.62 1.20
CA PRO A 54 -13.57 -5.36 2.22
C PRO A 54 -12.71 -5.82 3.40
N ALA A 55 -11.43 -6.11 3.17
CA ALA A 55 -10.50 -6.50 4.23
C ALA A 55 -10.25 -5.38 5.25
N HIS A 56 -10.47 -4.12 4.88
CA HIS A 56 -10.30 -2.96 5.76
C HIS A 56 -11.59 -2.60 6.51
N TYR A 57 -12.71 -3.26 6.26
CA TYR A 57 -13.95 -3.03 6.99
C TYR A 57 -13.76 -3.27 8.49
N GLN A 58 -14.27 -2.36 9.33
CA GLN A 58 -14.14 -2.38 10.80
C GLN A 58 -12.71 -2.35 11.34
N THR A 59 -11.71 -1.89 10.55
CA THR A 59 -10.34 -1.79 11.07
C THR A 59 -10.29 -0.90 12.31
N GLU A 60 -11.03 0.22 12.32
CA GLU A 60 -11.12 1.16 13.44
C GLU A 60 -11.63 0.53 14.75
N ASP A 61 -12.53 -0.45 14.64
CA ASP A 61 -13.10 -1.14 15.80
C ASP A 61 -12.20 -2.27 16.32
N ARG A 62 -11.23 -2.72 15.51
CA ARG A 62 -10.44 -3.93 15.75
C ARG A 62 -8.99 -3.66 16.14
N ILE A 63 -8.46 -2.48 15.80
CA ILE A 63 -7.09 -2.10 16.18
C ILE A 63 -6.99 -1.69 17.64
N THR A 64 -5.76 -1.72 18.16
CA THR A 64 -5.45 -1.14 19.46
C THR A 64 -5.53 0.39 19.36
N LYS A 65 -6.26 1.03 20.28
CA LYS A 65 -6.41 2.49 20.29
C LYS A 65 -5.15 3.14 20.85
N HIS A 66 -4.64 4.14 20.14
CA HIS A 66 -3.54 4.99 20.57
C HIS A 66 -3.94 6.46 20.34
N ASP A 67 -3.64 7.34 21.29
CA ASP A 67 -4.05 8.76 21.24
C ASP A 67 -3.43 9.54 20.06
N ASP A 68 -2.30 9.03 19.56
CA ASP A 68 -1.52 9.59 18.48
C ASP A 68 -1.55 8.75 17.19
N LEU A 69 -2.45 7.75 17.09
CA LEU A 69 -2.76 7.04 15.86
C LEU A 69 -4.06 7.57 15.25
N ILE A 70 -4.01 8.00 13.99
CA ILE A 70 -5.17 8.44 13.21
C ILE A 70 -5.38 7.46 12.05
N LEU A 71 -6.58 6.94 11.92
CA LEU A 71 -7.02 6.21 10.73
C LEU A 71 -7.81 7.14 9.82
N LEU A 72 -7.40 7.22 8.56
CA LEU A 72 -8.14 7.92 7.51
C LEU A 72 -8.66 6.92 6.48
N ARG A 73 -9.93 7.05 6.12
CA ARG A 73 -10.52 6.32 4.99
C ARG A 73 -10.51 7.16 3.73
N LEU A 74 -9.94 6.62 2.67
CA LEU A 74 -10.16 7.17 1.34
C LEU A 74 -11.59 6.89 0.90
N GLY A 75 -12.20 7.89 0.26
CA GLY A 75 -13.48 7.72 -0.40
C GLY A 75 -13.41 6.63 -1.47
N SER A 76 -14.55 6.04 -1.80
CA SER A 76 -14.62 5.10 -2.92
C SER A 76 -14.25 5.78 -4.23
N TYR A 77 -13.50 5.09 -5.09
CA TYR A 77 -13.13 5.56 -6.44
C TYR A 77 -12.22 6.79 -6.50
N TYR A 78 -11.36 7.03 -5.49
CA TYR A 78 -10.31 8.06 -5.52
C TYR A 78 -8.89 7.49 -5.59
N PRO A 79 -8.53 6.74 -6.64
CA PRO A 79 -7.21 6.13 -6.75
C PRO A 79 -6.09 7.18 -6.86
N MET A 80 -6.38 8.38 -7.37
CA MET A 80 -5.40 9.48 -7.47
C MET A 80 -4.98 10.05 -6.11
N CYS A 81 -5.83 9.86 -5.10
CA CYS A 81 -5.54 10.22 -3.72
C CYS A 81 -4.82 9.09 -2.97
N ASN A 82 -4.61 7.92 -3.60
CA ASN A 82 -3.91 6.79 -3.01
C ASN A 82 -2.50 6.64 -3.59
N PRO A 83 -1.43 6.97 -2.85
CA PRO A 83 -0.06 6.88 -3.37
C PRO A 83 0.37 5.44 -3.72
N ILE A 84 -0.29 4.42 -3.16
CA ILE A 84 0.02 3.01 -3.45
C ILE A 84 -0.39 2.64 -4.88
N GLU A 85 -1.44 3.27 -5.43
CA GLU A 85 -1.91 3.01 -6.80
C GLU A 85 -0.85 3.41 -7.83
N GLY A 86 -0.23 4.58 -7.66
CA GLY A 86 0.82 5.08 -8.54
C GLY A 86 2.19 4.45 -8.34
N THR A 87 2.40 3.73 -7.23
CA THR A 87 3.71 3.13 -6.87
C THR A 87 3.69 1.61 -6.99
N VAL A 88 3.26 0.90 -5.94
CA VAL A 88 3.33 -0.56 -5.90
C VAL A 88 2.37 -1.19 -6.92
N HIS A 89 1.13 -0.70 -6.97
CA HIS A 89 0.11 -1.31 -7.81
C HIS A 89 0.43 -1.17 -9.31
N SER A 90 0.84 0.03 -9.75
CA SER A 90 1.25 0.28 -11.14
C SER A 90 2.42 -0.63 -11.57
N ARG A 91 3.38 -0.88 -10.68
CA ARG A 91 4.53 -1.76 -10.93
C ARG A 91 4.14 -3.23 -11.01
N ILE A 92 3.27 -3.70 -10.12
CA ILE A 92 2.70 -5.05 -10.20
C ILE A 92 1.97 -5.24 -11.53
N LYS A 93 1.07 -4.31 -11.90
CA LYS A 93 0.36 -4.36 -13.18
C LYS A 93 1.32 -4.43 -14.37
N SER A 94 2.36 -3.60 -14.36
CA SER A 94 3.38 -3.57 -15.43
C SER A 94 4.15 -4.90 -15.53
N PHE A 95 4.57 -5.45 -14.39
CA PHE A 95 5.26 -6.74 -14.33
C PHE A 95 4.39 -7.87 -14.91
N LEU A 96 3.12 -7.94 -14.51
CA LEU A 96 2.19 -8.94 -15.02
C LEU A 96 1.86 -8.75 -16.50
N ALA A 97 1.79 -7.51 -16.98
CA ALA A 97 1.53 -7.21 -18.39
C ALA A 97 2.65 -7.70 -19.32
N LEU A 98 3.90 -7.66 -18.84
CA LEU A 98 5.06 -8.22 -19.54
C LEU A 98 5.09 -9.75 -19.49
N GLY A 99 4.69 -10.35 -18.36
CA GLY A 99 4.61 -11.79 -18.16
C GLY A 99 3.22 -12.40 -18.45
N ARG A 100 2.49 -11.89 -19.45
CA ARG A 100 1.11 -12.34 -19.71
C ARG A 100 1.01 -13.83 -20.03
N ASP A 101 1.96 -14.36 -20.79
CA ASP A 101 1.98 -15.77 -21.14
C ASP A 101 2.21 -16.66 -19.90
N ASP A 102 3.00 -16.17 -18.93
CA ASP A 102 3.22 -16.85 -17.66
C ASP A 102 1.97 -16.92 -16.78
N MET A 103 0.95 -16.10 -17.03
CA MET A 103 -0.32 -16.21 -16.32
C MET A 103 -1.21 -17.35 -16.83
N LEU A 104 -0.95 -17.86 -18.03
CA LEU A 104 -1.80 -18.85 -18.73
C LEU A 104 -1.16 -20.23 -18.80
N ASP A 105 0.16 -20.31 -18.75
CA ASP A 105 0.88 -21.57 -18.69
C ASP A 105 0.86 -22.11 -17.25
N ILE A 106 0.77 -23.42 -17.01
CA ILE A 106 0.87 -24.02 -15.67
C ILE A 106 2.31 -24.40 -15.30
N GLY A 107 3.16 -24.68 -16.30
CA GLY A 107 4.55 -25.05 -16.10
C GLY A 107 4.68 -26.26 -15.17
N THR A 108 5.49 -26.13 -14.12
CA THR A 108 5.78 -27.19 -13.14
C THR A 108 4.85 -27.16 -11.92
N PHE A 109 3.89 -26.23 -11.85
CA PHE A 109 2.99 -26.09 -10.70
C PHE A 109 1.82 -27.09 -10.77
N ARG A 110 1.16 -27.36 -9.63
CA ARG A 110 0.02 -28.29 -9.61
C ARG A 110 -1.25 -27.64 -10.12
N THR A 111 -1.39 -26.33 -9.94
CA THR A 111 -2.54 -25.56 -10.40
C THR A 111 -2.13 -24.21 -10.98
N LEU A 112 -2.97 -23.66 -11.85
CA LEU A 112 -2.81 -22.28 -12.34
C LEU A 112 -2.87 -21.26 -11.20
N THR A 113 -3.66 -21.53 -10.15
CA THR A 113 -3.74 -20.67 -8.97
C THR A 113 -2.40 -20.57 -8.26
N GLU A 114 -1.73 -21.70 -8.02
CA GLU A 114 -0.40 -21.70 -7.40
C GLU A 114 0.62 -20.91 -8.22
N ARG A 115 0.70 -21.14 -9.54
CA ARG A 115 1.62 -20.39 -10.40
C ARG A 115 1.32 -18.89 -10.36
N ARG A 116 0.05 -18.50 -10.47
CA ARG A 116 -0.36 -17.09 -10.45
C ARG A 116 -0.05 -16.43 -9.11
N MET A 117 -0.21 -17.15 -7.99
CA MET A 117 0.18 -16.64 -6.67
C MET A 117 1.69 -16.42 -6.56
N THR A 118 2.51 -17.34 -7.05
CA THR A 118 3.97 -17.15 -7.10
C THR A 118 4.34 -15.97 -8.00
N LEU A 119 3.68 -15.81 -9.15
CA LEU A 119 3.91 -14.67 -10.04
C LEU A 119 3.55 -13.34 -9.38
N LEU A 120 2.41 -13.28 -8.66
CA LEU A 120 1.98 -12.10 -7.91
C LEU A 120 2.97 -11.75 -6.79
N GLU A 121 3.47 -12.75 -6.06
CA GLU A 121 4.46 -12.54 -5.02
C GLU A 121 5.77 -11.98 -5.60
N ASN A 122 6.24 -12.52 -6.73
CA ASN A 122 7.42 -12.02 -7.43
C ASN A 122 7.21 -10.58 -7.93
N ALA A 123 6.03 -10.28 -8.48
CA ALA A 123 5.65 -8.94 -8.91
C ALA A 123 5.65 -7.95 -7.72
N ALA A 124 5.09 -8.35 -6.57
CA ALA A 124 5.07 -7.54 -5.37
C ALA A 124 6.48 -7.29 -4.81
N LYS A 125 7.31 -8.33 -4.72
CA LYS A 125 8.73 -8.21 -4.34
C LYS A 125 9.47 -7.24 -5.26
N HIS A 126 9.28 -7.36 -6.57
CA HIS A 126 9.88 -6.45 -7.55
C HIS A 126 9.36 -5.01 -7.42
N ALA A 127 8.06 -4.83 -7.18
CA ALA A 127 7.47 -3.50 -7.01
C ALA A 127 8.01 -2.77 -5.76
N ILE A 128 8.18 -3.51 -4.67
CA ILE A 128 8.68 -2.98 -3.39
C ILE A 128 10.13 -2.48 -3.52
N THR A 129 11.01 -3.19 -4.26
CA THR A 129 12.39 -2.73 -4.48
C THR A 129 12.49 -1.45 -5.30
N CYS A 130 11.43 -1.05 -6.00
CA CYS A 130 11.37 0.19 -6.77
C CYS A 130 10.98 1.42 -5.94
N ILE A 131 10.61 1.25 -4.66
CA ILE A 131 10.23 2.36 -3.79
C ILE A 131 11.49 3.09 -3.32
N THR A 132 11.59 4.37 -3.69
CA THR A 132 12.71 5.26 -3.39
C THR A 132 12.21 6.55 -2.75
N PRO A 133 13.05 7.32 -2.02
CA PRO A 133 12.59 8.53 -1.34
C PRO A 133 12.03 9.54 -2.33
N GLY A 134 12.71 9.68 -3.49
CA GLY A 134 12.25 10.54 -4.57
C GLY A 134 10.93 10.09 -5.20
N LEU A 135 10.65 8.78 -5.28
CA LEU A 135 9.35 8.29 -5.74
C LEU A 135 8.24 8.63 -4.74
N VAL A 136 8.48 8.41 -3.44
CA VAL A 136 7.49 8.74 -2.39
C VAL A 136 7.23 10.24 -2.36
N ALA A 137 8.26 11.08 -2.41
CA ALA A 137 8.09 12.54 -2.45
C ALA A 137 7.24 13.00 -3.65
N ARG A 138 7.50 12.46 -4.85
CA ARG A 138 6.67 12.75 -6.04
C ARG A 138 5.23 12.32 -5.86
N MET A 139 5.01 11.14 -5.29
CA MET A 139 3.66 10.62 -5.09
C MET A 139 2.89 11.39 -4.01
N THR A 140 3.56 11.85 -2.96
CA THR A 140 2.98 12.75 -1.96
C THR A 140 2.48 14.04 -2.61
N VAL A 141 3.30 14.69 -3.44
CA VAL A 141 2.90 15.91 -4.17
C VAL A 141 1.76 15.63 -5.13
N HIS A 142 1.80 14.48 -5.83
CA HIS A 142 0.74 14.06 -6.73
C HIS A 142 -0.60 13.90 -6.00
N CYS A 143 -0.64 13.12 -4.92
CA CYS A 143 -1.86 12.90 -4.15
C CYS A 143 -2.37 14.20 -3.51
N GLN A 144 -1.48 15.08 -3.04
CA GLN A 144 -1.87 16.40 -2.53
C GLN A 144 -2.59 17.23 -3.61
N ARG A 145 -2.06 17.26 -4.84
CA ARG A 145 -2.71 17.96 -5.96
C ARG A 145 -4.06 17.34 -6.32
N ALA A 146 -4.15 16.02 -6.30
CA ALA A 146 -5.41 15.30 -6.55
C ALA A 146 -6.47 15.63 -5.49
N VAL A 147 -6.10 15.65 -4.20
CA VAL A 147 -7.00 16.04 -3.11
C VAL A 147 -7.50 17.49 -3.29
N GLU A 148 -6.61 18.42 -3.66
CA GLU A 148 -7.01 19.81 -3.91
C GLU A 148 -7.90 19.97 -5.15
N ALA A 149 -7.64 19.20 -6.22
CA ALA A 149 -8.50 19.16 -7.41
C ALA A 149 -9.90 18.62 -7.06
N ALA A 150 -9.96 17.50 -6.33
CA ALA A 150 -11.22 16.93 -5.83
C ALA A 150 -12.00 17.95 -4.98
N ARG A 151 -11.31 18.72 -4.13
CA ARG A 151 -11.93 19.77 -3.30
C ARG A 151 -12.55 20.90 -4.13
N ARG A 152 -11.98 21.21 -5.30
CA ARG A 152 -12.51 22.23 -6.23
C ARG A 152 -13.56 21.68 -7.20
N GLY A 153 -13.71 20.35 -7.27
CA GLY A 153 -14.54 19.70 -8.28
C GLY A 153 -13.89 19.69 -9.67
N ASP A 154 -12.56 19.82 -9.74
CA ASP A 154 -11.81 19.75 -10.99
C ASP A 154 -11.65 18.29 -11.44
N ASP A 155 -11.49 18.08 -12.75
CA ASP A 155 -11.09 16.79 -13.29
C ASP A 155 -9.70 16.39 -12.76
N MET A 156 -9.55 15.12 -12.39
CA MET A 156 -8.30 14.54 -11.93
C MET A 156 -7.78 13.56 -12.99
N GLU A 157 -6.53 13.75 -13.41
CA GLU A 157 -5.89 12.84 -14.36
C GLU A 157 -5.56 11.51 -13.69
N TYR A 158 -5.83 10.39 -14.37
CA TYR A 158 -5.49 9.04 -13.90
C TYR A 158 -4.15 8.57 -14.46
N GLY A 159 -3.14 8.43 -13.59
CA GLY A 159 -1.79 8.01 -13.96
C GLY A 159 -0.97 9.09 -14.67
N THR A 160 0.33 8.79 -14.82
CA THR A 160 1.27 9.41 -15.78
C THR A 160 1.95 8.30 -16.54
#